data_AF-A0A4Q5Z7G7-F1
#
_entry.id   AF-A0A4Q5Z7G7-F1
#
_cell.length_a   1.000
_cell.length_b   1.000
_cell.length_c   1.000
_cell.angle_alpha   90.00
_cell.angle_beta   90.00
_cell.angle_gamma   90.00
#
_symmetry.space_group_name_H-M   'P 1'
#
loop_
_entity.id
_entity.type
_entity.pdbx_description
1 polymer ?
#
loop_
_entity_poly.entity_id
_entity_poly.type
_entity_poly.pdbx_seq_one_letter_code
_entity_poly.pdbx_strand_id
1 'polypeptide(L)'
;MNLINKVIEKLGYVRKGIPAGIEKDMADDPAFMQILDRCRPFTMTSPERMFSLYQAVRYLAQNRIQGDFVECGVWRGGSSMVMSLTLQALKDAHREIYLYDTY
;
A
#
# COMPACT_ATOMS: atom_id res chain seq x y z
N MET A 1 -3.70 30.80 22.49
CA MET A 1 -4.80 29.87 22.13
C MET A 1 -5.52 30.44 20.92
N ASN A 2 -5.45 29.77 19.76
CA ASN A 2 -5.86 30.32 18.46
C ASN A 2 -7.39 30.52 18.38
N LEU A 3 -7.86 31.61 17.76
CA LEU A 3 -9.29 31.93 17.62
C LEU A 3 -10.08 30.78 16.97
N ILE A 4 -9.46 30.10 16.01
CA ILE A 4 -9.98 28.92 15.31
C ILE A 4 -10.36 27.81 16.31
N ASN A 5 -9.52 27.52 17.30
CA ASN A 5 -9.79 26.43 18.26
C ASN A 5 -11.02 26.74 19.13
N LYS A 6 -11.19 28.00 19.55
CA LYS A 6 -12.36 28.42 20.35
C LYS A 6 -13.67 28.28 19.59
N VAL A 7 -13.67 28.60 18.28
CA VAL A 7 -14.86 28.47 17.44
C VAL A 7 -15.23 27.01 17.25
N ILE A 8 -14.24 26.15 16.95
CA ILE A 8 -14.44 24.71 16.74
C ILE A 8 -14.98 24.05 18.03
N GLU A 9 -14.40 24.37 19.20
CA GLU A 9 -14.87 23.86 20.50
C GLU A 9 -16.30 24.33 20.82
N LYS A 10 -16.63 25.61 20.57
CA LYS A 10 -17.98 26.14 20.82
C LYS A 10 -19.05 25.52 19.92
N LEU A 11 -18.66 25.06 18.73
CA LEU A 11 -19.52 24.31 17.81
C LEU A 11 -19.63 22.81 18.18
N GLY A 12 -18.98 22.37 19.27
CA GLY A 12 -19.02 20.98 19.72
C GLY A 12 -18.02 20.05 19.04
N TYR A 13 -17.09 20.59 18.26
CA TYR A 13 -16.05 19.83 17.58
C TYR A 13 -14.73 19.84 18.35
N VAL A 14 -13.94 18.78 18.21
CA VAL A 14 -12.60 18.66 18.78
C VAL A 14 -11.61 18.40 17.66
N ARG A 15 -10.53 19.19 17.60
CA ARG A 15 -9.43 18.93 16.66
C ARG A 15 -8.55 17.80 17.20
N LYS A 16 -8.70 16.60 16.64
CA LYS A 16 -7.68 15.55 16.79
C LYS A 16 -6.58 15.76 15.76
N GLY A 17 -5.33 15.85 16.20
CA GLY A 17 -4.20 15.67 15.31
C GLY A 17 -4.21 14.24 14.78
N ILE A 18 -4.03 14.06 13.47
CA ILE A 18 -3.75 12.74 12.92
C ILE A 18 -2.31 12.41 13.35
N PRO A 19 -2.08 11.35 14.15
CA PRO A 19 -0.72 10.95 14.48
C PRO A 19 0.04 10.69 13.18
N ALA A 20 1.26 11.23 13.05
CA ALA A 20 2.14 10.81 11.97
C ALA A 20 2.45 9.31 12.15
N GLY A 21 2.08 8.49 11.17
CA GLY A 21 2.21 7.03 11.27
C GLY A 21 1.48 6.30 10.16
N ILE A 22 1.67 4.99 10.12
CA ILE A 22 0.92 4.10 9.23
C ILE A 22 -0.56 4.17 9.61
N GLU A 23 -1.43 4.43 8.63
CA GLU A 23 -2.89 4.47 8.84
C GLU A 23 -3.39 3.16 9.46
N LYS A 24 -4.47 3.27 10.23
CA LYS A 24 -5.04 2.15 11.00
C LYS A 24 -5.33 0.93 10.12
N ASP A 25 -5.90 1.13 8.94
CA ASP A 25 -6.26 0.05 8.02
C ASP A 25 -5.03 -0.75 7.54
N MET A 26 -3.90 -0.07 7.36
CA MET A 26 -2.62 -0.72 7.04
C MET A 26 -2.07 -1.47 8.26
N ALA A 27 -2.12 -0.86 9.44
CA ALA A 27 -1.60 -1.45 10.67
C ALA A 27 -2.40 -2.70 11.13
N ASP A 28 -3.70 -2.72 10.84
CA ASP A 28 -4.60 -3.83 11.16
C ASP A 28 -4.51 -4.99 10.14
N ASP A 29 -3.75 -4.85 9.04
CA ASP A 29 -3.47 -5.91 8.07
C ASP A 29 -2.05 -6.49 8.29
N PRO A 30 -1.89 -7.58 9.07
CA PRO A 30 -0.58 -8.14 9.38
C PRO A 30 0.13 -8.73 8.14
N ALA A 31 -0.63 -9.17 7.13
CA ALA A 31 -0.03 -9.67 5.89
C ALA A 31 0.59 -8.53 5.10
N PHE A 32 -0.10 -7.39 5.00
CA PHE A 32 0.47 -6.19 4.41
C PHE A 32 1.71 -5.71 5.17
N MET A 33 1.67 -5.66 6.50
CA MET A 33 2.81 -5.20 7.31
C MET A 33 4.08 -6.03 7.05
N GLN A 34 3.96 -7.35 6.93
CA GLN A 34 5.10 -8.22 6.56
C GLN A 34 5.63 -7.94 5.15
N ILE A 35 4.74 -7.66 4.19
CA ILE A 35 5.12 -7.31 2.81
C ILE A 35 5.81 -5.93 2.80
N LEU A 36 5.24 -4.94 3.52
CA LEU A 36 5.77 -3.59 3.64
C LEU A 36 7.21 -3.62 4.17
N ASP A 37 7.46 -4.33 5.26
CA ASP A 37 8.79 -4.42 5.87
C ASP A 37 9.83 -5.01 4.92
N ARG A 38 9.43 -6.01 4.12
CA ARG A 38 10.31 -6.66 3.14
C ARG A 38 10.58 -5.79 1.91
N CYS A 39 9.60 -5.03 1.47
CA CYS A 39 9.67 -4.29 0.20
C CYS A 39 10.19 -2.85 0.37
N ARG A 40 10.02 -2.25 1.56
CA ARG A 40 10.39 -0.85 1.83
C ARG A 40 11.85 -0.51 1.51
N PRO A 41 12.85 -1.38 1.72
CA PRO A 41 14.24 -1.09 1.33
C PRO A 41 14.49 -0.98 -0.19
N PHE A 42 13.52 -1.39 -1.01
CA PHE A 42 13.64 -1.55 -2.46
C PHE A 42 12.67 -0.66 -3.26
N THR A 43 11.90 0.21 -2.60
CA THR A 43 11.04 1.18 -3.27
C THR A 43 11.17 2.59 -2.70
N MET A 44 10.97 3.59 -3.56
CA MET A 44 10.77 4.99 -3.16
C MET A 44 9.27 5.33 -2.99
N THR A 45 8.37 4.38 -3.25
CA THR A 45 6.93 4.55 -3.05
C THR A 45 6.61 4.60 -1.55
N SER A 46 5.61 5.40 -1.20
CA SER A 46 5.18 5.54 0.19
C SER A 46 4.38 4.30 0.64
N PRO A 47 4.27 4.03 1.95
CA PRO A 47 3.47 2.91 2.47
C PRO A 47 2.04 2.91 1.93
N GLU A 48 1.41 4.08 1.75
CA GLU A 48 0.05 4.22 1.24
C GLU A 48 -0.06 3.74 -0.22
N ARG A 49 0.95 4.05 -1.04
CA ARG A 49 0.99 3.56 -2.44
C ARG A 49 1.23 2.05 -2.50
N MET A 50 2.08 1.53 -1.63
CA MET A 50 2.30 0.08 -1.50
C MET A 50 1.03 -0.62 -1.04
N PHE A 51 0.29 -0.05 -0.10
CA PHE A 51 -0.98 -0.60 0.36
C PHE A 51 -2.03 -0.57 -0.74
N SER A 52 -2.14 0.53 -1.47
CA SER A 52 -3.05 0.63 -2.63
C SER A 52 -2.74 -0.46 -3.67
N LEU A 53 -1.46 -0.68 -3.99
CA LEU A 53 -1.05 -1.75 -4.90
C LEU A 53 -1.37 -3.15 -4.35
N TYR A 54 -1.06 -3.41 -3.08
CA TYR A 54 -1.41 -4.66 -2.39
C TYR A 54 -2.92 -4.94 -2.47
N GLN A 55 -3.76 -3.94 -2.18
CA GLN A 55 -5.22 -4.07 -2.25
C GLN A 55 -5.71 -4.30 -3.68
N ALA A 56 -5.12 -3.64 -4.69
CA ALA A 56 -5.45 -3.87 -6.09
C ALA A 56 -5.12 -5.31 -6.52
N VAL A 57 -3.94 -5.82 -6.17
CA VAL A 57 -3.54 -7.21 -6.47
C VAL A 57 -4.50 -8.20 -5.79
N ARG A 58 -4.84 -7.98 -4.51
CA ARG A 58 -5.82 -8.80 -3.79
C ARG A 58 -7.17 -8.81 -4.48
N TYR A 59 -7.65 -7.64 -4.89
CA TYR A 59 -8.92 -7.52 -5.57
C TYR A 59 -8.95 -8.35 -6.86
N LEU A 60 -7.92 -8.24 -7.70
CA LEU A 60 -7.83 -8.99 -8.96
C LEU A 60 -7.79 -10.51 -8.72
N ALA A 61 -6.97 -10.96 -7.77
CA ALA A 61 -6.84 -12.38 -7.43
C ALA A 61 -8.14 -12.96 -6.84
N GLN A 62 -8.75 -12.27 -5.87
CA GLN A 62 -9.99 -12.73 -5.21
C GLN A 62 -11.18 -12.79 -6.17
N ASN A 63 -11.26 -11.85 -7.11
CA ASN A 63 -12.31 -11.82 -8.12
C ASN A 63 -11.97 -12.64 -9.38
N ARG A 64 -10.82 -13.33 -9.40
CA ARG A 64 -10.36 -14.16 -10.52
C ARG A 64 -10.35 -13.41 -11.86
N ILE A 65 -10.01 -12.13 -11.82
CA ILE A 65 -9.90 -11.30 -13.02
C ILE A 65 -8.65 -11.74 -13.77
N GLN A 66 -8.79 -12.17 -15.02
CA GLN A 66 -7.69 -12.71 -15.81
C GLN A 66 -6.67 -11.63 -16.23
N GLY A 67 -5.44 -12.05 -16.50
CA GLY A 67 -4.35 -11.20 -16.98
C GLY A 67 -3.11 -11.23 -16.08
N ASP A 68 -2.03 -10.67 -16.60
CA ASP A 68 -0.74 -10.55 -15.91
C ASP A 68 -0.53 -9.12 -15.39
N PHE A 69 0.56 -8.91 -14.63
CA PHE A 69 0.93 -7.61 -14.08
C PHE A 69 2.08 -6.98 -14.84
N VAL A 70 2.11 -5.64 -14.88
CA VAL A 70 3.20 -4.88 -15.46
C VAL A 70 3.58 -3.70 -14.58
N GLU A 71 4.88 -3.44 -14.44
CA GLU A 71 5.43 -2.19 -13.88
C GLU A 71 6.36 -1.55 -14.90
N CYS A 72 6.10 -0.29 -15.24
CA CYS A 72 6.94 0.53 -16.12
C CYS A 72 7.69 1.57 -15.28
N GLY A 73 9.00 1.37 -15.13
CA GLY A 73 9.85 2.09 -14.18
C GLY A 73 9.87 1.36 -12.83
N VAL A 74 10.87 0.51 -12.64
CA VAL A 74 10.95 -0.50 -11.58
C VAL A 74 11.94 -0.10 -10.48
N TRP A 75 12.97 0.68 -10.82
CA TRP A 75 14.07 1.02 -9.91
C TRP A 75 14.68 -0.25 -9.27
N ARG A 76 14.56 -0.42 -7.95
CA ARG A 76 15.05 -1.59 -7.20
C ARG A 76 13.98 -2.68 -7.01
N GLY A 77 12.81 -2.52 -7.63
CA GLY A 77 11.78 -3.55 -7.73
C GLY A 77 10.84 -3.67 -6.53
N GLY A 78 10.80 -2.71 -5.60
CA GLY A 78 9.99 -2.87 -4.40
C GLY A 78 8.48 -2.93 -4.64
N SER A 79 7.93 -2.22 -5.65
CA SER A 79 6.50 -2.39 -6.02
C SER A 79 6.26 -3.74 -6.70
N SER A 80 7.19 -4.18 -7.55
CA SER A 80 7.17 -5.53 -8.14
C SER A 80 7.15 -6.62 -7.06
N MET A 81 7.96 -6.45 -6.01
CA MET A 81 7.98 -7.34 -4.86
C MET A 81 6.64 -7.31 -4.11
N VAL A 82 6.00 -6.15 -3.95
CA VAL A 82 4.64 -6.07 -3.38
C VAL A 82 3.68 -6.94 -4.21
N MET A 83 3.67 -6.81 -5.54
CA MET A 83 2.82 -7.65 -6.40
C MET A 83 3.12 -9.14 -6.21
N SER A 84 4.38 -9.54 -6.31
CA SER A 84 4.81 -10.95 -6.21
C SER A 84 4.48 -11.57 -4.85
N LEU A 85 4.82 -10.89 -3.75
CA LEU A 85 4.58 -11.40 -2.40
C LEU A 85 3.09 -11.48 -2.07
N THR A 86 2.29 -10.54 -2.60
CA THR A 86 0.84 -10.57 -2.44
C THR A 86 0.25 -11.78 -3.17
N LEU A 87 0.63 -12.03 -4.42
CA LEU A 87 0.18 -13.20 -5.19
C LEU A 87 0.60 -14.51 -4.52
N GLN A 88 1.83 -14.59 -4.01
CA GLN A 88 2.29 -15.75 -3.24
C GLN A 88 1.45 -16.00 -1.98
N ALA A 89 1.14 -14.95 -1.21
CA ALA A 89 0.31 -15.06 -0.02
C ALA A 89 -1.12 -15.54 -0.35
N LEU A 90 -1.63 -15.18 -1.52
CA LEU A 90 -2.95 -15.61 -2.02
C LEU A 90 -2.92 -16.96 -2.75
N LYS A 91 -1.74 -17.58 -2.89
CA LYS A 91 -1.52 -18.80 -3.69
C LYS A 91 -1.93 -18.63 -5.17
N ASP A 92 -1.83 -17.40 -5.67
CA ASP A 92 -2.12 -17.01 -7.06
C ASP A 92 -0.84 -16.80 -7.89
N ALA A 93 0.15 -17.66 -7.68
CA ALA A 93 1.52 -17.50 -8.21
C ALA A 93 1.68 -17.96 -9.68
N HIS A 94 0.59 -18.08 -10.43
CA HIS A 94 0.62 -18.50 -11.84
C HIS A 94 0.66 -17.32 -12.82
N ARG A 95 0.46 -16.09 -12.33
CA ARG A 95 0.48 -14.87 -13.13
C ARG A 95 1.91 -14.38 -13.30
N GLU A 96 2.21 -13.92 -14.50
CA GLU A 96 3.50 -13.30 -14.79
C GLU A 96 3.53 -11.84 -14.32
N ILE A 97 4.73 -11.36 -13.99
CA ILE A 97 4.96 -9.95 -13.65
C ILE A 97 6.05 -9.42 -14.57
N TYR A 98 5.65 -8.58 -15.52
CA TYR A 98 6.56 -7.96 -16.48
C TYR A 98 7.15 -6.67 -15.90
N LEU A 99 8.47 -6.65 -15.79
CA LEU A 99 9.23 -5.54 -15.22
C LEU A 99 9.94 -4.80 -16.33
N TYR A 100 9.44 -3.63 -16.71
CA TYR A 100 10.04 -2.79 -17.73
C TYR A 100 10.79 -1.64 -17.07
N ASP A 101 12.11 -1.71 -17.10
CA ASP A 101 12.99 -0.58 -16.83
C ASP A 101 13.98 -0.46 -17.99
N THR A 102 14.86 0.53 -17.92
CA THR A 102 15.99 0.69 -18.83
C THR A 102 17.07 -0.41 -18.68
N TYR A 103 16.94 -1.27 -17.67
CA TYR A 103 17.81 -2.41 -17.32
C TYR A 103 16.97 -3.66 -17.01
#